data_AF-A0A520BT58-F1
#
_entry.id   AF-A0A520BT58-F1
#
_cell.length_a   1.000
_cell.length_b   1.000
_cell.length_c   1.000
_cell.angle_alpha   90.00
_cell.angle_beta   90.00
_cell.angle_gamma   90.00
#
_symmetry.space_group_name_H-M   'P 1'
#
loop_
_entity.id
_entity.type
_entity.pdbx_description
1 polymer ?
#
loop_
_entity_poly.entity_id
_entity_poly.type
_entity_poly.pdbx_seq_one_letter_code
_entity_poly.pdbx_strand_id
1 'polypeptide(L)'
;MKKISCLIVSLSILSLTTVSAQTKKAAPTAKAFPAEVARPKLVVGLVVDQMRWDYLYRYYNRYSNGGFKRLINEGFSVENTFIPYTPTYTA
;
A
#
# COMPACT_ATOMS: atom_id res chain seq x y z
N MET A 1 -70.58 13.55 -15.11
CA MET A 1 -69.49 13.87 -16.04
C MET A 1 -68.52 14.96 -15.55
N LYS A 2 -68.97 15.98 -14.79
CA LYS A 2 -68.10 17.09 -14.31
C LYS A 2 -66.99 16.67 -13.31
N LYS A 3 -67.22 15.64 -12.48
CA LYS A 3 -66.25 15.16 -11.47
C LYS A 3 -65.05 14.41 -12.05
N ILE A 4 -65.22 13.77 -13.21
CA ILE A 4 -64.17 12.98 -13.89
C ILE A 4 -63.25 13.90 -14.71
N SER A 5 -63.79 14.98 -15.29
CA SER A 5 -63.01 15.99 -16.00
C SER A 5 -62.06 16.79 -15.08
N CYS A 6 -62.48 17.10 -13.85
CA CYS A 6 -61.60 17.72 -12.85
C CYS A 6 -60.44 16.81 -12.41
N LEU A 7 -60.67 15.50 -12.34
CA LEU A 7 -59.65 14.53 -11.91
C LEU A 7 -58.52 14.35 -12.96
N ILE A 8 -58.87 14.46 -14.25
CA ILE A 8 -57.91 14.35 -15.35
C ILE A 8 -57.08 15.63 -15.49
N VAL A 9 -57.69 16.80 -15.22
CA VAL A 9 -56.98 18.10 -15.21
C VAL A 9 -56.06 18.24 -13.99
N SER A 10 -56.41 17.66 -12.84
CA SER A 10 -55.48 17.62 -11.68
C SER A 10 -54.30 16.67 -11.91
N LEU A 11 -54.48 15.62 -12.71
CA LEU A 11 -53.43 14.64 -13.00
C LEU A 11 -52.40 15.16 -14.04
N SER A 12 -52.80 16.07 -14.93
CA SER A 12 -51.87 16.70 -15.89
C SER A 12 -51.01 17.81 -15.27
N ILE A 13 -51.47 18.47 -14.20
CA ILE A 13 -50.74 19.54 -13.52
C ILE A 13 -49.62 18.99 -12.61
N LEU A 14 -49.72 17.74 -12.17
CA LEU A 14 -48.72 17.12 -11.28
C LEU A 14 -47.41 16.72 -12.00
N SER A 15 -47.40 16.69 -13.33
CA SER A 15 -46.25 16.25 -14.13
C SER A 15 -45.23 17.35 -14.48
N LEU A 16 -45.46 18.62 -14.09
CA LEU A 16 -44.62 19.75 -14.50
C LEU A 16 -43.58 20.25 -13.47
N THR A 17 -43.48 19.65 -12.27
CA THR A 17 -42.64 20.23 -11.19
C THR A 17 -41.33 19.50 -10.88
N THR A 18 -40.94 18.47 -11.62
CA THR A 18 -39.65 17.78 -11.40
C THR A 18 -38.56 18.27 -12.35
N VAL A 19 -38.16 19.54 -12.24
CA VAL A 19 -36.88 20.01 -12.79
C VAL A 19 -35.76 19.44 -11.93
N SER A 20 -35.23 18.29 -12.33
CA SER A 20 -33.94 17.80 -11.82
C SER A 20 -32.79 18.55 -12.50
N ALA A 21 -32.21 19.52 -11.79
CA ALA A 21 -30.94 20.13 -12.17
C ALA A 21 -29.80 19.12 -11.96
N GLN A 22 -29.34 18.46 -13.04
CA GLN A 22 -28.16 17.62 -12.99
C GLN A 22 -26.90 18.49 -12.97
N THR A 23 -26.34 18.76 -11.78
CA THR A 23 -24.95 19.20 -11.67
C THR A 23 -24.05 18.04 -12.10
N LYS A 24 -23.33 18.18 -13.21
CA LYS A 24 -22.28 17.25 -13.63
C LYS A 24 -21.25 17.15 -12.51
N LYS A 25 -21.33 16.10 -11.69
CA LYS A 25 -20.25 15.69 -10.80
C LYS A 25 -19.11 15.24 -11.71
N ALA A 26 -18.03 16.02 -11.76
CA ALA A 26 -16.83 15.63 -12.50
C ALA A 26 -16.42 14.23 -12.04
N ALA A 27 -16.42 13.29 -12.99
CA ALA A 27 -15.96 11.93 -12.74
C ALA A 27 -14.51 12.01 -12.21
N PRO A 28 -14.14 11.25 -11.17
CA PRO A 28 -12.74 11.12 -10.82
C PRO A 28 -12.03 10.56 -12.06
N THR A 29 -11.09 11.33 -12.59
CA THR A 29 -10.17 10.89 -13.64
C THR A 29 -9.58 9.57 -13.19
N ALA A 30 -9.96 8.49 -13.88
CA ALA A 30 -9.41 7.16 -13.64
C ALA A 30 -7.90 7.28 -13.76
N LYS A 31 -7.18 7.03 -12.66
CA LYS A 31 -5.72 6.95 -12.69
C LYS A 31 -5.37 5.90 -13.73
N ALA A 32 -4.71 6.32 -14.81
CA ALA A 32 -4.24 5.42 -15.85
C ALA A 32 -3.33 4.37 -15.20
N PHE A 33 -3.64 3.10 -15.42
CA PHE A 33 -2.75 2.00 -15.08
C PHE A 33 -1.59 1.97 -16.11
N PRO A 34 -0.38 1.54 -15.70
CA PRO A 34 -0.08 0.83 -14.46
C PRO A 34 0.10 1.80 -13.30
N ALA A 35 -0.36 1.39 -12.12
CA ALA A 35 0.03 2.06 -10.89
C ALA A 35 1.57 2.07 -10.82
N GLU A 36 2.15 3.26 -10.67
CA GLU A 36 3.59 3.41 -10.50
C GLU A 36 4.01 2.59 -9.27
N VAL A 37 4.78 1.51 -9.52
CA VAL A 37 5.22 0.61 -8.45
C VAL A 37 6.14 1.42 -7.53
N ALA A 38 5.74 1.60 -6.29
CA ALA A 38 6.56 2.27 -5.29
C ALA A 38 7.87 1.49 -5.13
N ARG A 39 8.99 2.11 -5.51
CA ARG A 39 10.34 1.55 -5.41
C ARG A 39 11.18 2.39 -4.45
N PRO A 40 12.06 1.77 -3.64
CA PRO A 40 13.00 2.52 -2.84
C PRO A 40 13.98 3.27 -3.75
N LYS A 41 14.33 4.51 -3.37
CA LYS A 41 15.28 5.35 -4.12
C LYS A 41 16.73 4.85 -4.02
N LEU A 42 17.04 4.07 -2.98
CA LEU A 42 18.36 3.50 -2.71
C LEU A 42 18.21 2.12 -2.06
N VAL A 43 19.02 1.17 -2.52
CA VAL A 43 19.20 -0.14 -1.89
C VAL A 43 20.68 -0.29 -1.57
N VAL A 44 20.99 -0.61 -0.30
CA VAL A 44 22.36 -0.82 0.16
C VAL A 44 22.53 -2.30 0.49
N GLY A 45 23.41 -2.97 -0.25
CA GLY A 45 23.90 -4.30 0.10
C GLY A 45 25.12 -4.19 1.01
N LEU A 46 25.04 -4.76 2.21
CA LEU A 46 26.12 -4.79 3.20
C LEU A 46 26.52 -6.23 3.48
N VAL A 47 27.79 -6.57 3.24
CA VAL A 47 28.37 -7.88 3.57
C VAL A 47 29.49 -7.65 4.58
N VAL A 48 29.35 -8.25 5.77
CA VAL A 48 30.41 -8.23 6.79
C VAL A 48 31.18 -9.54 6.65
N ASP A 49 32.46 -9.44 6.28
CA ASP A 49 33.33 -10.60 6.10
C ASP A 49 33.52 -11.35 7.43
N GLN A 50 33.59 -12.68 7.35
CA GLN A 50 33.73 -13.58 8.50
C GLN A 50 32.71 -13.35 9.63
N MET A 51 31.55 -12.78 9.31
CA MET A 51 30.47 -12.58 10.26
C MET A 51 29.69 -13.87 10.46
N ARG A 52 29.79 -14.45 11.66
CA ARG A 52 28.95 -15.58 12.06
C ARG A 52 27.61 -15.08 12.59
N TRP A 53 26.56 -15.86 12.36
CA TRP A 53 25.19 -15.50 12.77
C TRP A 53 25.04 -15.34 14.30
N ASP A 54 25.75 -16.15 15.08
CA ASP A 54 25.69 -16.13 16.55
C ASP A 54 26.25 -14.85 17.16
N TYR A 55 27.08 -14.09 16.43
CA TYR A 55 27.61 -12.82 16.92
C TYR A 55 26.52 -11.78 17.20
N LEU A 56 25.44 -11.79 16.40
CA LEU A 56 24.31 -10.87 16.59
C LEU A 56 23.64 -11.05 17.96
N TYR A 57 23.60 -12.29 18.49
CA TYR A 57 23.03 -12.58 19.80
C TYR A 57 24.09 -12.50 20.91
N ARG A 58 25.27 -13.08 20.68
CA ARG A 58 26.36 -13.15 21.67
C ARG A 58 26.82 -11.78 22.15
N TYR A 59 26.82 -10.78 21.26
CA TYR A 59 27.28 -9.44 21.57
C TYR A 59 26.15 -8.40 21.62
N TYR A 60 24.90 -8.84 21.69
CA TYR A 60 23.72 -7.97 21.65
C TYR A 60 23.80 -6.82 22.67
N ASN A 61 24.19 -7.13 23.91
CA ASN A 61 24.31 -6.14 24.98
C ASN A 61 25.39 -5.08 24.72
N ARG A 62 26.33 -5.33 23.81
CA ARG A 62 27.41 -4.40 23.44
C ARG A 62 27.04 -3.48 22.27
N TYR A 63 25.92 -3.71 21.58
CA TYR A 63 25.52 -2.90 20.44
C TYR A 63 24.76 -1.63 20.85
N SER A 64 25.01 -0.56 20.11
CA SER A 64 24.22 0.68 20.16
C SER A 64 22.89 0.55 19.42
N ASN A 65 21.92 1.40 19.78
CA ASN A 65 20.56 1.33 19.23
C ASN A 65 20.45 1.58 17.72
N GLY A 66 21.36 2.36 17.12
CA GLY A 66 21.28 2.76 15.70
C GLY A 66 21.90 1.79 14.68
N GLY A 67 22.49 0.67 15.11
CA GLY A 67 23.23 -0.26 14.26
C GLY A 67 22.54 -1.62 14.11
N PHE A 68 23.26 -2.70 14.43
CA PHE A 68 22.73 -4.07 14.36
C PHE A 68 21.43 -4.27 15.15
N LYS A 69 21.26 -3.60 16.30
CA LYS A 69 19.99 -3.64 17.06
C LYS A 69 18.79 -3.14 16.24
N ARG A 70 18.97 -2.07 15.47
CA ARG A 70 17.92 -1.55 14.59
C ARG A 70 17.55 -2.57 13.52
N LEU A 71 18.55 -3.18 12.88
CA LEU A 71 18.33 -4.19 11.85
C LEU A 71 17.60 -5.43 12.37
N ILE A 72 17.90 -5.85 13.61
CA ILE A 72 17.26 -7.01 14.25
C ILE A 72 15.82 -6.67 14.69
N ASN A 73 15.59 -5.49 15.28
CA ASN A 73 14.31 -5.14 15.90
C ASN A 73 13.29 -4.56 14.91
N GLU A 74 13.74 -3.80 13.91
CA GLU A 74 12.87 -3.13 12.91
C GLU A 74 12.90 -3.81 11.53
N GLY A 75 13.82 -4.75 11.33
CA GLY A 75 14.01 -5.44 10.06
C GLY A 75 13.49 -6.88 10.08
N PHE A 76 14.03 -7.69 9.19
CA PHE A 76 13.74 -9.11 9.09
C PHE A 76 15.06 -9.90 9.09
N SER A 77 15.14 -10.91 9.95
CA SER A 77 16.31 -11.78 10.09
C SER A 77 16.00 -13.18 9.58
N VAL A 78 16.89 -13.75 8.77
CA VAL A 78 16.76 -15.12 8.25
C VAL A 78 17.87 -15.99 8.83
N GLU A 79 17.60 -16.58 9.98
CA GLU A 79 18.60 -17.27 10.81
C GLU A 79 19.09 -18.60 10.20
N ASN A 80 18.27 -19.25 9.37
CA ASN A 80 18.57 -20.57 8.79
C ASN A 80 19.08 -20.47 7.34
N THR A 81 19.95 -19.50 7.07
CA THR A 81 20.56 -19.28 5.74
C THR A 81 21.96 -19.87 5.69
N PHE A 82 22.23 -20.76 4.72
CA PHE A 82 23.53 -21.39 4.54
C PHE A 82 24.13 -21.07 3.16
N ILE A 83 25.46 -21.11 3.09
CA ILE A 83 26.20 -21.02 1.83
C ILE A 83 26.05 -22.37 1.10
N PRO A 84 25.48 -22.41 -0.11
CA PRO A 84 25.14 -23.68 -0.78
C PRO A 84 26.33 -24.32 -1.52
N TYR A 85 27.56 -23.86 -1.27
CA TYR A 85 28.76 -24.32 -1.95
C TYR A 85 29.95 -24.43 -1.00
N THR A 86 30.98 -25.15 -1.46
CA THR A 86 32.28 -25.27 -0.82
C THR A 86 33.36 -25.09 -1.88
N PRO A 87 34.56 -24.56 -1.55
CA PRO A 87 34.99 -24.01 -0.25
C PRO A 87 34.42 -22.61 0.06
N THR A 88 34.29 -22.29 1.34
CA THR A 88 33.69 -21.03 1.84
C THR A 88 34.76 -19.97 2.13
N TYR A 89 35.45 -19.49 1.09
CA TYR A 89 36.41 -18.39 1.20
C TYR A 89 35.95 -17.14 0.45
N THR A 90 36.45 -15.99 0.90
CA THR A 90 36.25 -14.68 0.26
C THR A 90 37.23 -14.53 -0.92
N ALA A 91 36.85 -13.70 -1.91
CA ALA A 91 37.67 -13.37 -3.09
C ALA A 91 38.80 -12.37 -2.78
#